data_AF-A0A2N7F5B2-F1
#
_entry.id   AF-A0A2N7F5B2-F1
#
_cell.length_a   1.000
_cell.length_b   1.000
_cell.length_c   1.000
_cell.angle_alpha   90.00
_cell.angle_beta   90.00
_cell.angle_gamma   90.00
#
_symmetry.space_group_name_H-M   'P 1'
#
loop_
_entity.id
_entity.type
_entity.pdbx_description
1 polymer ?
#
loop_
_entity_poly.entity_id
_entity_poly.type
_entity_poly.pdbx_seq_one_letter_code
_entity_poly.pdbx_strand_id
1 'polypeptide(L)'
;MSYCANSMSLHSMTTPLQTETQLQTKTKLHKLALIAVKSTLITVRTTLLTVRSALLAQVVILFASCMVSSWVFAATFELPPTESRIVGRIQQHEVVAGETLAIIAKQYDIGFLSLMAANKGVDPFLPAEGYVLSIPSRLILPDTPRKGIVINLAELRLYYFEPEKNQVHVFPVGIGRVGRDTPEMITKISQKRPNPTWTPPNSIRKEYLEKGIELPRVVPAGPENPLGEYALRLAYGAGDYLIHGTNKDFGIGLRVSSGCIRMEPKDIEWLFEQVNRGEQVTIIDEPIKVSLEPDRSVFVEAHEPLTRSDGSKKALQIPVELQWWLEDADLPNSKAKAVIFAQNGVPVEIAPPHHL
;
A
#
# COMPACT_ATOMS: atom_id res chain seq x y z
N MET A 1 -0.36 23.75 101.31
CA MET A 1 -0.25 24.99 102.12
C MET A 1 1.06 25.66 101.75
N SER A 2 1.07 26.98 101.53
CA SER A 2 2.24 27.90 101.67
C SER A 2 3.51 27.67 100.81
N TYR A 3 4.36 28.67 100.50
CA TYR A 3 4.29 30.15 100.61
C TYR A 3 5.27 30.82 99.60
N CYS A 4 5.09 32.13 99.31
CA CYS A 4 6.03 33.19 98.84
C CYS A 4 7.26 32.88 97.94
N ALA A 5 7.53 33.58 96.81
CA ALA A 5 7.92 35.02 96.63
C ALA A 5 9.40 35.33 97.03
N ASN A 6 10.14 36.33 96.52
CA ASN A 6 9.82 37.55 95.76
C ASN A 6 11.06 38.15 95.01
N SER A 7 10.95 39.39 94.47
CA SER A 7 11.98 40.38 94.02
C SER A 7 12.42 40.37 92.52
N MET A 8 12.92 41.44 91.87
CA MET A 8 12.65 42.92 91.82
C MET A 8 13.94 43.74 91.54
N SER A 9 13.98 44.60 90.49
CA SER A 9 14.95 45.71 90.31
C SER A 9 14.55 46.69 89.18
N LEU A 10 15.26 47.82 89.04
CA LEU A 10 15.14 48.87 87.99
C LEU A 10 16.49 48.98 87.21
N HIS A 11 16.82 49.92 86.31
CA HIS A 11 16.32 51.24 85.83
C HIS A 11 16.87 51.46 84.37
N SER A 12 16.87 52.59 83.64
CA SER A 12 16.53 54.02 83.83
C SER A 12 16.05 54.66 82.49
N MET A 13 16.64 55.77 82.00
CA MET A 13 16.38 56.43 80.70
C MET A 13 17.61 57.18 80.15
N THR A 14 17.87 57.10 78.84
CA THR A 14 18.59 58.11 78.02
C THR A 14 18.29 57.97 76.51
N THR A 15 18.35 59.09 75.78
CA THR A 15 18.38 59.25 74.30
C THR A 15 19.48 60.28 73.97
N PRO A 16 20.06 60.40 72.73
CA PRO A 16 19.34 60.50 71.43
C PRO A 16 20.12 60.03 70.16
N LEU A 17 19.72 60.52 68.97
CA LEU A 17 20.43 60.56 67.67
C LEU A 17 20.81 59.23 66.94
N GLN A 18 19.83 58.56 66.30
CA GLN A 18 20.04 57.73 65.08
C GLN A 18 18.74 57.60 64.23
N THR A 19 18.47 58.51 63.29
CA THR A 19 17.15 58.53 62.59
C THR A 19 17.13 58.58 61.06
N GLU A 20 18.07 59.23 60.37
CA GLU A 20 17.96 59.39 58.90
C GLU A 20 18.77 58.36 58.09
N THR A 21 20.06 58.18 58.37
CA THR A 21 20.95 57.32 57.57
C THR A 21 20.52 55.85 57.55
N GLN A 22 20.03 55.33 58.69
CA GLN A 22 19.48 53.98 58.82
C GLN A 22 18.18 53.77 58.03
N LEU A 23 17.39 54.83 57.84
CA LEU A 23 16.12 54.76 57.09
C LEU A 23 16.37 54.82 55.58
N GLN A 24 17.35 55.62 55.15
CA GLN A 24 17.79 55.69 53.75
C GLN A 24 18.44 54.37 53.29
N THR A 25 19.27 53.73 54.12
CA THR A 25 19.85 52.42 53.75
C THR A 25 18.79 51.34 53.65
N LYS A 26 17.87 51.22 54.62
CA LYS A 26 16.74 50.28 54.56
C LYS A 26 15.86 50.48 53.33
N THR A 27 15.49 51.71 52.99
CA THR A 27 14.67 51.99 51.79
C THR A 27 15.43 51.73 50.48
N LYS A 28 16.75 51.95 50.43
CA LYS A 28 17.60 51.61 49.28
C LYS A 28 17.70 50.08 49.10
N LEU A 29 17.91 49.33 50.18
CA LEU A 29 17.88 47.86 50.20
C LEU A 29 16.51 47.31 49.75
N HIS A 30 15.41 47.87 50.24
CA HIS A 30 14.06 47.43 49.87
C HIS A 30 13.75 47.69 48.38
N LYS A 31 14.22 48.82 47.83
CA LYS A 31 14.14 49.10 46.38
C LYS A 31 14.99 48.11 45.56
N LEU A 32 16.21 47.80 46.00
CA LEU A 32 17.08 46.82 45.33
C LEU A 32 16.45 45.41 45.33
N ALA A 33 15.90 44.96 46.46
CA ALA A 33 15.18 43.69 46.55
C ALA A 33 13.96 43.64 45.60
N LEU A 34 13.17 44.72 45.54
CA LEU A 34 12.02 44.81 44.63
C LEU A 34 12.44 44.81 43.15
N ILE A 35 13.59 45.40 42.81
CA ILE A 35 14.16 45.36 41.46
C ILE A 35 14.62 43.93 41.12
N ALA A 36 15.29 43.24 42.06
CA ALA A 36 15.72 41.85 41.86
C ALA A 36 14.51 40.92 41.64
N VAL A 37 13.48 40.99 42.47
CA VAL A 37 12.25 40.20 42.32
C VAL A 37 11.55 40.48 40.99
N LYS A 38 11.47 41.75 40.55
CA LYS A 38 10.93 42.11 39.23
C LYS A 38 11.78 41.55 38.09
N SER A 39 13.11 41.58 38.20
CA SER A 39 14.03 40.99 37.22
C SER A 39 13.80 39.48 37.08
N THR A 40 13.77 38.75 38.20
CA THR A 40 13.49 37.31 38.22
C THR A 40 12.12 36.98 37.61
N LEU A 41 11.07 37.75 37.93
CA LEU A 41 9.73 37.56 37.35
C LEU A 41 9.70 37.84 35.83
N ILE A 42 10.45 38.82 35.35
CA ILE A 42 10.60 39.09 33.90
C ILE A 42 11.29 37.91 33.22
N THR A 43 12.41 37.43 33.76
CA THR A 43 13.16 36.27 33.22
C THR A 43 12.31 35.01 33.20
N VAL A 44 11.62 34.68 34.30
CA VAL A 44 10.72 33.51 34.35
C VAL A 44 9.59 33.66 33.32
N ARG A 45 9.04 34.87 33.12
CA ARG A 45 8.00 35.12 32.12
C ARG A 45 8.52 35.00 30.68
N THR A 46 9.74 35.46 30.38
CA THR A 46 10.33 35.30 29.04
C THR A 46 10.69 33.85 28.76
N THR A 47 11.25 33.11 29.72
CA THR A 47 11.47 31.65 29.58
C THR A 47 10.17 30.88 29.37
N LEU A 48 9.10 31.20 30.11
CA LEU A 48 7.78 30.57 29.89
C LEU A 48 7.19 30.88 28.51
N LEU A 49 7.44 32.07 27.97
CA LEU A 49 7.03 32.44 26.62
C LEU A 49 7.84 31.68 25.55
N THR A 50 9.17 31.60 25.66
CA THR A 50 10.00 30.89 24.69
C THR A 50 9.76 29.39 24.70
N VAL A 51 9.57 28.78 25.87
CA VAL A 51 9.17 27.36 25.99
C VAL A 51 7.80 27.13 25.34
N ARG A 52 6.81 28.01 25.55
CA ARG A 52 5.51 27.89 24.89
C ARG A 52 5.60 28.01 23.37
N SER A 53 6.38 28.95 22.84
CA SER A 53 6.56 29.08 21.38
C SER A 53 7.32 27.90 20.78
N ALA A 54 8.31 27.35 21.49
CA ALA A 54 9.02 26.14 21.05
C ALA A 54 8.08 24.92 21.01
N LEU A 55 7.27 24.72 22.06
CA LEU A 55 6.30 23.62 22.11
C LEU A 55 5.25 23.74 20.98
N LEU A 56 4.76 24.95 20.72
CA LEU A 56 3.80 25.19 19.64
C LEU A 56 4.42 24.91 18.26
N ALA A 57 5.67 25.34 18.04
CA ALA A 57 6.40 25.06 16.80
C ALA A 57 6.64 23.55 16.62
N GLN A 58 7.02 22.82 17.68
CA GLN A 58 7.18 21.36 17.62
C GLN A 58 5.86 20.63 17.31
N VAL A 59 4.74 21.06 17.89
CA VAL A 59 3.41 20.50 17.58
C VAL A 59 3.02 20.79 16.11
N VAL A 60 3.29 21.99 15.59
CA VAL A 60 3.03 22.33 14.18
C VAL A 60 3.93 21.53 13.23
N ILE A 61 5.20 21.31 13.57
CA ILE A 61 6.12 20.47 12.78
C ILE A 61 5.68 18.99 12.80
N LEU A 62 5.22 18.47 13.94
CA LEU A 62 4.65 17.12 14.04
C LEU A 62 3.38 16.98 13.20
N PHE A 63 2.46 17.96 13.25
CA PHE A 63 1.26 17.95 12.42
C PHE A 63 1.58 18.05 10.92
N ALA A 64 2.54 18.90 10.52
CA ALA A 64 3.00 18.99 9.14
C ALA A 64 3.65 17.68 8.66
N SER A 65 4.40 16.99 9.53
CA SER A 65 4.96 15.66 9.26
C SER A 65 3.89 14.58 9.04
N CYS A 66 2.74 14.70 9.71
CA CYS A 66 1.57 13.83 9.48
C CYS A 66 0.73 14.23 8.26
N MET A 67 1.01 15.36 7.60
CA MET A 67 0.32 15.80 6.38
C MET A 67 1.21 15.72 5.13
N VAL A 68 2.22 14.84 5.14
CA VAL A 68 2.82 14.34 3.88
C VAL A 68 1.77 13.48 3.19
N SER A 69 0.99 14.09 2.30
CA SER A 69 0.05 13.37 1.44
C SER A 69 0.85 12.43 0.54
N SER A 70 0.84 11.13 0.88
CA SER A 70 1.38 10.07 0.02
C SER A 70 0.75 10.17 -1.36
N TRP A 71 1.52 10.64 -2.34
CA TRP A 71 1.13 10.61 -3.74
C TRP A 71 0.87 9.14 -4.10
N VAL A 72 -0.30 8.85 -4.67
CA VAL A 72 -0.78 7.49 -4.92
C VAL A 72 -0.10 6.93 -6.18
N PHE A 73 1.20 6.69 -6.07
CA PHE A 73 2.00 5.96 -7.04
C PHE A 73 1.62 4.47 -7.04
N ALA A 74 2.00 3.78 -8.12
CA ALA A 74 2.00 2.33 -8.24
C ALA A 74 2.70 1.66 -7.05
N ALA A 75 2.33 0.40 -6.76
CA ALA A 75 3.12 -0.47 -5.88
C ALA A 75 4.51 -0.75 -6.48
N THR A 76 5.44 0.17 -6.21
CA THR A 76 6.80 0.20 -6.75
C THR A 76 7.76 -0.43 -5.76
N PHE A 77 8.58 -1.35 -6.24
CA PHE A 77 9.59 -2.05 -5.47
C PHE A 77 10.95 -1.92 -6.14
N GLU A 78 12.01 -1.88 -5.34
CA GLU A 78 13.36 -2.17 -5.84
C GLU A 78 13.41 -3.62 -6.32
N LEU A 79 14.15 -3.87 -7.41
CA LEU A 79 14.40 -5.22 -7.85
C LEU A 79 15.36 -5.92 -6.86
N PRO A 80 15.01 -7.14 -6.43
CA PRO A 80 15.90 -7.95 -5.59
C PRO A 80 17.08 -8.46 -6.43
N PRO A 81 18.12 -9.05 -5.81
CA PRO A 81 19.16 -9.79 -6.52
C PRO A 81 18.59 -10.79 -7.55
N THR A 82 19.39 -11.19 -8.54
CA THR A 82 18.92 -12.10 -9.61
C THR A 82 18.43 -13.44 -9.04
N GLU A 83 19.03 -13.84 -7.93
CA GLU A 83 18.85 -15.09 -7.16
C GLU A 83 17.69 -15.03 -6.16
N SER A 84 17.05 -13.87 -5.96
CA SER A 84 15.87 -13.67 -5.11
C SER A 84 14.70 -13.19 -5.97
N ARG A 85 13.47 -13.60 -5.66
CA ARG A 85 12.26 -13.10 -6.36
C ARG A 85 11.25 -12.47 -5.43
N ILE A 86 11.53 -12.37 -4.14
CA ILE A 86 10.61 -11.79 -3.17
C ILE A 86 10.73 -10.25 -3.19
N VAL A 87 9.59 -9.57 -3.31
CA VAL A 87 9.49 -8.11 -3.18
C VAL A 87 8.38 -7.72 -2.22
N GLY A 88 8.43 -6.47 -1.78
CA GLY A 88 7.47 -5.88 -0.85
C GLY A 88 7.65 -6.34 0.58
N ARG A 89 6.60 -6.21 1.39
CA ARG A 89 6.66 -6.37 2.85
C ARG A 89 5.36 -6.94 3.39
N ILE A 90 5.44 -7.63 4.53
CA ILE A 90 4.22 -7.96 5.30
C ILE A 90 3.64 -6.63 5.79
N GLN A 91 2.36 -6.40 5.50
CA GLN A 91 1.66 -5.20 5.92
C GLN A 91 0.25 -5.58 6.41
N GLN A 92 -0.23 -4.81 7.38
CA GLN A 92 -1.56 -4.98 7.98
C GLN A 92 -2.32 -3.65 7.92
N HIS A 93 -3.64 -3.75 8.10
CA HIS A 93 -4.56 -2.62 8.15
C HIS A 93 -5.67 -2.94 9.15
N GLU A 94 -5.91 -2.05 10.10
CA GLU A 94 -7.03 -2.13 11.04
C GLU A 94 -8.23 -1.40 10.44
N VAL A 95 -9.33 -2.12 10.24
CA VAL A 95 -10.55 -1.62 9.58
C VAL A 95 -11.23 -0.56 10.44
N VAL A 96 -11.52 0.61 9.86
CA VAL A 96 -12.30 1.67 10.51
C VAL A 96 -13.75 1.72 10.01
N ALA A 97 -14.64 2.30 10.82
CA ALA A 97 -16.08 2.35 10.56
C ALA A 97 -16.43 2.91 9.17
N GLY A 98 -17.09 2.10 8.35
CA GLY A 98 -17.60 2.48 7.02
C GLY A 98 -16.70 2.11 5.84
N GLU A 99 -15.54 1.50 6.08
CA GLU A 99 -14.72 0.94 5.00
C GLU A 99 -15.32 -0.35 4.41
N THR A 100 -14.86 -0.69 3.20
CA THR A 100 -15.17 -1.95 2.52
C THR A 100 -13.87 -2.54 1.95
N LEU A 101 -13.82 -3.84 1.65
CA LEU A 101 -12.62 -4.42 1.04
C LEU A 101 -12.32 -3.82 -0.34
N ALA A 102 -13.30 -3.22 -1.03
CA ALA A 102 -13.06 -2.49 -2.28
C ALA A 102 -12.33 -1.16 -2.06
N ILE A 103 -12.67 -0.41 -1.01
CA ILE A 103 -12.00 0.84 -0.63
C ILE A 103 -10.56 0.53 -0.19
N ILE A 104 -10.39 -0.45 0.71
CA ILE A 104 -9.10 -0.84 1.28
C ILE A 104 -8.18 -1.40 0.18
N ALA A 105 -8.70 -2.22 -0.74
CA ALA A 105 -7.94 -2.71 -1.89
C ALA A 105 -7.42 -1.55 -2.77
N LYS A 106 -8.28 -0.55 -3.07
CA LYS A 106 -7.92 0.63 -3.85
C LYS A 106 -6.89 1.53 -3.13
N GLN A 107 -6.93 1.62 -1.81
CA GLN A 107 -5.98 2.37 -0.98
C GLN A 107 -4.56 1.78 -1.00
N TYR A 108 -4.44 0.45 -1.04
CA TYR A 108 -3.14 -0.25 -1.04
C TYR A 108 -2.65 -0.71 -2.41
N ASP A 109 -3.38 -0.35 -3.48
CA ASP A 109 -3.10 -0.76 -4.85
C ASP A 109 -3.11 -2.30 -5.06
N ILE A 110 -4.05 -2.97 -4.38
CA ILE A 110 -4.23 -4.41 -4.36
C ILE A 110 -5.48 -4.80 -5.17
N GLY A 111 -5.45 -5.96 -5.83
CA GLY A 111 -6.62 -6.49 -6.52
C GLY A 111 -7.67 -7.00 -5.53
N PHE A 112 -8.94 -6.64 -5.72
CA PHE A 112 -10.03 -6.99 -4.80
C PHE A 112 -10.07 -8.48 -4.41
N LEU A 113 -9.96 -9.40 -5.38
CA LEU A 113 -9.91 -10.84 -5.10
C LEU A 113 -8.63 -11.29 -4.36
N SER A 114 -7.50 -10.60 -4.54
CA SER A 114 -6.26 -10.87 -3.78
C SER A 114 -6.42 -10.49 -2.31
N LEU A 115 -7.04 -9.34 -2.01
CA LEU A 115 -7.35 -8.95 -0.63
C LEU A 115 -8.37 -9.91 0.03
N MET A 116 -9.39 -10.35 -0.71
CA MET A 116 -10.32 -11.39 -0.22
C MET A 116 -9.62 -12.74 0.02
N ALA A 117 -8.72 -13.16 -0.87
CA ALA A 117 -7.97 -14.41 -0.73
C ALA A 117 -7.02 -14.39 0.48
N ALA A 118 -6.43 -13.25 0.80
CA ALA A 118 -5.61 -13.07 1.99
C ALA A 118 -6.43 -13.07 3.31
N ASN A 119 -7.73 -12.75 3.25
CA ASN A 119 -8.59 -12.50 4.42
C ASN A 119 -9.89 -13.32 4.38
N LYS A 120 -9.78 -14.63 4.14
CA LYS A 120 -10.94 -15.52 3.98
C LYS A 120 -11.81 -15.56 5.24
N GLY A 121 -13.11 -15.33 5.06
CA GLY A 121 -14.11 -15.26 6.13
C GLY A 121 -14.48 -13.85 6.58
N VAL A 122 -13.77 -12.82 6.11
CA VAL A 122 -14.18 -11.41 6.29
C VAL A 122 -15.29 -11.05 5.30
N ASP A 123 -16.29 -10.29 5.74
CA ASP A 123 -17.32 -9.73 4.86
C ASP A 123 -16.72 -8.64 3.95
N PRO A 124 -16.85 -8.74 2.62
CA PRO A 124 -16.25 -7.77 1.70
C PRO A 124 -16.96 -6.41 1.64
N PHE A 125 -18.21 -6.33 2.08
CA PHE A 125 -19.07 -5.14 2.02
C PHE A 125 -19.20 -4.43 3.38
N LEU A 126 -19.10 -5.18 4.48
CA LEU A 126 -19.11 -4.64 5.84
C LEU A 126 -18.12 -5.40 6.74
N PRO A 127 -16.79 -5.26 6.51
CA PRO A 127 -15.78 -5.80 7.42
C PRO A 127 -15.94 -5.21 8.83
N ALA A 128 -15.65 -6.00 9.86
CA ALA A 128 -15.82 -5.56 11.25
C ALA A 128 -14.78 -4.49 11.64
N GLU A 129 -15.24 -3.42 12.28
CA GLU A 129 -14.38 -2.38 12.85
C GLU A 129 -13.39 -2.97 13.87
N GLY A 130 -12.13 -2.53 13.83
CA GLY A 130 -11.03 -3.09 14.63
C GLY A 130 -10.51 -4.46 14.16
N TYR A 131 -11.04 -5.02 13.07
CA TYR A 131 -10.48 -6.24 12.48
C TYR A 131 -9.16 -5.91 11.75
N VAL A 132 -8.12 -6.71 12.00
CA VAL A 132 -6.80 -6.53 11.37
C VAL A 132 -6.69 -7.39 10.12
N LEU A 133 -6.76 -6.75 8.95
CA LEU A 133 -6.56 -7.38 7.64
C LEU A 133 -5.07 -7.56 7.34
N SER A 134 -4.75 -8.67 6.68
CA SER A 134 -3.48 -8.88 5.99
C SER A 134 -3.52 -8.22 4.61
N ILE A 135 -2.57 -7.33 4.31
CA ILE A 135 -2.43 -6.70 3.00
C ILE A 135 -1.40 -7.51 2.17
N PRO A 136 -1.79 -8.14 1.05
CA PRO A 136 -0.92 -9.02 0.25
C PRO A 136 0.03 -8.21 -0.66
N SER A 137 0.82 -7.31 -0.07
CA SER A 137 1.83 -6.48 -0.73
C SER A 137 3.25 -7.04 -0.65
N ARG A 138 3.46 -8.20 -0.01
CA ARG A 138 4.62 -9.08 -0.23
C ARG A 138 4.25 -10.13 -1.28
N LEU A 139 5.09 -10.33 -2.28
CA LEU A 139 4.88 -11.31 -3.36
C LEU A 139 6.20 -11.87 -3.90
N ILE A 140 6.11 -13.00 -4.61
CA ILE A 140 7.15 -13.58 -5.47
C ILE A 140 6.93 -13.05 -6.89
N LEU A 141 7.98 -12.58 -7.56
CA LEU A 141 7.94 -12.18 -8.97
C LEU A 141 7.75 -13.41 -9.89
N PRO A 142 6.97 -13.33 -10.99
CA PRO A 142 6.78 -14.45 -11.93
C PRO A 142 8.08 -14.94 -12.57
N ASP A 143 8.12 -16.20 -13.04
CA ASP A 143 9.37 -16.82 -13.54
C ASP A 143 9.68 -16.42 -14.98
N THR A 144 9.97 -15.14 -15.16
CA THR A 144 10.00 -14.49 -16.47
C THR A 144 11.20 -13.54 -16.57
N PRO A 145 11.70 -13.26 -17.79
CA PRO A 145 12.68 -12.20 -17.99
C PRO A 145 12.16 -10.88 -17.41
N ARG A 146 12.92 -10.29 -16.48
CA ARG A 146 12.58 -9.05 -15.77
C ARG A 146 12.66 -7.82 -16.70
N LYS A 147 11.79 -7.76 -17.71
CA LYS A 147 11.81 -6.77 -18.79
C LYS A 147 10.41 -6.51 -19.35
N GLY A 148 10.08 -5.23 -19.57
CA GLY A 148 8.83 -4.83 -20.21
C GLY A 148 7.62 -5.16 -19.33
N ILE A 149 6.51 -5.55 -19.94
CA ILE A 149 5.28 -5.90 -19.22
C ILE A 149 5.14 -7.43 -19.11
N VAL A 150 4.86 -7.92 -17.90
CA VAL A 150 4.40 -9.29 -17.63
C VAL A 150 3.04 -9.24 -16.93
N ILE A 151 2.06 -10.03 -17.37
CA ILE A 151 0.72 -10.08 -16.79
C ILE A 151 0.43 -11.52 -16.37
N ASN A 152 0.34 -11.77 -15.07
CA ASN A 152 -0.09 -13.07 -14.56
C ASN A 152 -1.59 -13.06 -14.30
N LEU A 153 -2.32 -13.81 -15.12
CA LEU A 153 -3.78 -13.86 -15.12
C LEU A 153 -4.32 -14.53 -13.85
N ALA A 154 -3.60 -15.50 -13.29
CA ALA A 154 -4.03 -16.26 -12.11
C ALA A 154 -4.12 -15.41 -10.83
N GLU A 155 -3.25 -14.40 -10.70
CA GLU A 155 -3.18 -13.51 -9.54
C GLU A 155 -3.73 -12.10 -9.82
N LEU A 156 -4.14 -11.82 -11.06
CA LEU A 156 -4.70 -10.54 -11.50
C LEU A 156 -3.74 -9.36 -11.27
N ARG A 157 -2.44 -9.57 -11.51
CA ARG A 157 -1.38 -8.55 -11.42
C ARG A 157 -0.68 -8.32 -12.77
N LEU A 158 -0.38 -7.06 -13.06
CA LEU A 158 0.53 -6.62 -14.12
C LEU A 158 1.82 -6.14 -13.46
N TYR A 159 2.95 -6.61 -13.97
CA TYR A 159 4.31 -6.24 -13.60
C TYR A 159 4.91 -5.41 -14.75
N TYR A 160 5.45 -4.24 -14.45
CA TYR A 160 6.28 -3.48 -15.38
C TYR A 160 7.70 -3.40 -14.83
N PHE A 161 8.66 -3.93 -15.59
CA PHE A 161 10.05 -4.07 -15.18
C PHE A 161 10.94 -3.01 -15.82
N GLU A 162 11.61 -2.23 -14.97
CA GLU A 162 12.60 -1.22 -15.34
C GLU A 162 13.98 -1.59 -14.75
N PRO A 163 14.68 -2.60 -15.31
CA PRO A 163 15.95 -3.07 -14.78
C PRO A 163 17.04 -1.98 -14.76
N GLU A 164 17.02 -1.06 -15.73
CA GLU A 164 17.93 0.09 -15.81
C GLU A 164 17.74 1.08 -14.63
N LYS A 165 16.59 1.04 -13.94
CA LYS A 165 16.29 1.81 -12.71
C LYS A 165 16.40 0.95 -11.44
N ASN A 166 16.75 -0.33 -11.55
CA ASN A 166 16.57 -1.37 -10.53
C ASN A 166 15.15 -1.40 -9.93
N GLN A 167 14.10 -1.29 -10.76
CA GLN A 167 12.72 -1.17 -10.30
C GLN A 167 11.74 -2.15 -10.96
N VAL A 168 10.71 -2.53 -10.21
CA VAL A 168 9.51 -3.20 -10.71
C VAL A 168 8.27 -2.54 -10.13
N HIS A 169 7.30 -2.26 -10.98
CA HIS A 169 6.02 -1.66 -10.61
C HIS A 169 4.92 -2.71 -10.78
N VAL A 170 4.12 -2.91 -9.75
CA VAL A 170 3.06 -3.92 -9.73
C VAL A 170 1.71 -3.23 -9.65
N PHE A 171 0.79 -3.65 -10.51
CA PHE A 171 -0.54 -3.08 -10.66
C PHE A 171 -1.61 -4.16 -10.56
N PRO A 172 -2.74 -3.90 -9.88
CA PRO A 172 -3.88 -4.78 -9.93
C PRO A 172 -4.61 -4.60 -11.28
N VAL A 173 -5.08 -5.70 -11.88
CA VAL A 173 -5.78 -5.65 -13.19
C VAL A 173 -7.12 -6.36 -13.19
N GLY A 174 -8.04 -5.88 -14.04
CA GLY A 174 -9.24 -6.60 -14.42
C GLY A 174 -9.04 -7.33 -15.75
N ILE A 175 -9.40 -8.61 -15.83
CA ILE A 175 -9.18 -9.44 -17.04
C ILE A 175 -10.50 -9.98 -17.62
N GLY A 176 -10.40 -10.78 -18.69
CA GLY A 176 -11.53 -11.46 -19.32
C GLY A 176 -12.42 -12.24 -18.34
N ARG A 177 -13.74 -12.01 -18.44
CA ARG A 177 -14.76 -12.85 -17.79
C ARG A 177 -14.78 -14.24 -18.44
N VAL A 178 -15.23 -15.25 -17.70
CA VAL A 178 -15.38 -16.63 -18.18
C VAL A 178 -16.09 -16.67 -19.55
N GLY A 179 -15.49 -17.35 -20.53
CA GLY A 179 -16.01 -17.44 -21.90
C GLY A 179 -15.69 -16.23 -22.80
N ARG A 180 -14.96 -15.25 -22.29
CA ARG A 180 -14.22 -14.20 -23.03
C ARG A 180 -12.88 -13.93 -22.36
N ASP A 181 -12.16 -15.01 -22.14
CA ASP A 181 -10.93 -15.05 -21.37
C ASP A 181 -9.80 -14.28 -22.08
N THR A 182 -8.89 -13.70 -21.29
CA THR A 182 -7.68 -13.09 -21.81
C THR A 182 -6.70 -14.20 -22.18
N PRO A 183 -6.16 -14.27 -23.41
CA PRO A 183 -5.26 -15.35 -23.82
C PRO A 183 -3.86 -15.18 -23.22
N GLU A 184 -3.22 -16.30 -22.89
CA GLU A 184 -1.78 -16.38 -22.69
C GLU A 184 -1.06 -16.11 -24.03
N MET A 185 -0.03 -15.26 -24.02
CA MET A 185 0.66 -14.82 -25.24
C MET A 185 1.98 -14.10 -24.96
N ILE A 186 2.89 -14.13 -25.93
CA ILE A 186 3.99 -13.17 -26.05
C ILE A 186 3.65 -12.22 -27.20
N THR A 187 3.66 -10.92 -26.93
CA THR A 187 3.30 -9.86 -27.89
C THR A 187 4.05 -8.56 -27.56
N LYS A 188 3.62 -7.44 -28.14
CA LYS A 188 4.21 -6.11 -27.91
C LYS A 188 3.19 -4.98 -28.08
N ILE A 189 3.49 -3.80 -27.56
CA ILE A 189 2.67 -2.60 -27.75
C ILE A 189 2.72 -2.16 -29.22
N SER A 190 1.62 -2.34 -29.96
CA SER A 190 1.50 -1.99 -31.38
C SER A 190 1.16 -0.51 -31.59
N GLN A 191 0.37 0.08 -30.68
CA GLN A 191 -0.12 1.46 -30.74
C GLN A 191 -0.37 2.02 -29.34
N LYS A 192 0.06 3.26 -29.07
CA LYS A 192 -0.39 4.06 -27.92
C LYS A 192 -1.57 4.95 -28.38
N ARG A 193 -2.69 4.96 -27.66
CA ARG A 193 -3.87 5.81 -27.92
C ARG A 193 -4.26 6.61 -26.66
N PRO A 194 -3.95 7.92 -26.59
CA PRO A 194 -4.63 8.81 -25.65
C PRO A 194 -6.03 9.11 -26.17
N ASN A 195 -6.96 9.45 -25.28
CA ASN A 195 -8.37 9.76 -25.53
C ASN A 195 -9.02 8.76 -26.53
N PRO A 196 -8.97 7.44 -26.24
CA PRO A 196 -9.28 6.40 -27.21
C PRO A 196 -10.78 6.27 -27.48
N THR A 197 -11.22 6.51 -28.73
CA THR A 197 -12.56 6.06 -29.17
C THR A 197 -12.72 4.54 -29.03
N TRP A 198 -13.90 4.09 -28.62
CA TRP A 198 -14.25 2.67 -28.53
C TRP A 198 -15.23 2.28 -29.64
N THR A 199 -14.84 1.32 -30.48
CA THR A 199 -15.74 0.68 -31.45
C THR A 199 -16.14 -0.67 -30.84
N PRO A 200 -17.39 -0.88 -30.40
CA PRO A 200 -17.79 -2.14 -29.78
C PRO A 200 -17.60 -3.32 -30.75
N PRO A 201 -16.88 -4.40 -30.39
CA PRO A 201 -16.79 -5.59 -31.23
C PRO A 201 -18.16 -6.19 -31.52
N ASN A 202 -18.31 -6.88 -32.66
CA ASN A 202 -19.60 -7.41 -33.11
C ASN A 202 -20.21 -8.43 -32.12
N SER A 203 -19.38 -9.15 -31.37
CA SER A 203 -19.80 -10.03 -30.26
C SER A 203 -20.41 -9.26 -29.08
N ILE A 204 -19.93 -8.04 -28.80
CA ILE A 204 -20.49 -7.15 -27.78
C ILE A 204 -21.80 -6.54 -28.28
N ARG A 205 -21.84 -6.07 -29.53
CA ARG A 205 -23.07 -5.55 -30.15
C ARG A 205 -24.19 -6.60 -30.13
N LYS A 206 -23.88 -7.87 -30.43
CA LYS A 206 -24.85 -8.97 -30.36
C LYS A 206 -25.37 -9.18 -28.93
N GLU A 207 -24.49 -9.28 -27.92
CA GLU A 207 -24.91 -9.46 -26.53
C GLU A 207 -25.80 -8.33 -26.00
N TYR A 208 -25.53 -7.08 -26.39
CA TYR A 208 -26.32 -5.94 -25.96
C TYR A 208 -27.67 -5.89 -26.69
N LEU A 209 -27.68 -6.19 -28.00
CA LEU A 209 -28.92 -6.31 -28.78
C LEU A 209 -29.83 -7.44 -28.29
N GLU A 210 -29.26 -8.57 -27.86
CA GLU A 210 -29.97 -9.68 -27.18
C GLU A 210 -30.63 -9.25 -25.85
N LYS A 211 -30.22 -8.11 -25.27
CA LYS A 211 -30.80 -7.49 -24.08
C LYS A 211 -31.68 -6.27 -24.41
N GLY A 212 -31.97 -6.02 -25.69
CA GLY A 212 -32.74 -4.87 -26.16
C GLY A 212 -31.98 -3.53 -26.17
N ILE A 213 -30.65 -3.55 -26.04
CA ILE A 213 -29.81 -2.34 -25.99
C ILE A 213 -29.02 -2.21 -27.30
N GLU A 214 -29.36 -1.23 -28.13
CA GLU A 214 -28.54 -0.90 -29.30
C GLU A 214 -27.31 -0.07 -28.88
N LEU A 215 -26.11 -0.59 -29.13
CA LEU A 215 -24.86 0.14 -28.88
C LEU A 215 -24.51 1.05 -30.08
N PRO A 216 -24.02 2.29 -29.84
CA PRO A 216 -23.57 3.15 -30.91
C PRO A 216 -22.40 2.51 -31.68
N ARG A 217 -22.27 2.84 -32.98
CA ARG A 217 -21.21 2.30 -33.84
C ARG A 217 -19.80 2.59 -33.30
N VAL A 218 -19.62 3.78 -32.71
CA VAL A 218 -18.43 4.26 -32.03
C VAL A 218 -18.88 5.07 -30.80
N VAL A 219 -18.26 4.82 -29.64
CA VAL A 219 -18.31 5.70 -28.47
C VAL A 219 -17.13 6.67 -28.54
N PRO A 220 -17.35 8.00 -28.42
CA PRO A 220 -16.29 9.00 -28.44
C PRO A 220 -15.39 8.90 -27.19
N ALA A 221 -14.32 9.69 -27.14
CA ALA A 221 -13.51 9.84 -25.91
C ALA A 221 -14.27 10.60 -24.81
N GLY A 222 -13.74 10.59 -23.58
CA GLY A 222 -14.35 11.22 -22.41
C GLY A 222 -15.08 10.23 -21.47
N PRO A 223 -15.75 10.73 -20.42
CA PRO A 223 -16.15 9.95 -19.24
C PRO A 223 -17.03 8.72 -19.49
N GLU A 224 -17.87 8.72 -20.54
CA GLU A 224 -18.73 7.56 -20.85
C GLU A 224 -18.02 6.43 -21.61
N ASN A 225 -16.74 6.60 -21.95
CA ASN A 225 -15.98 5.59 -22.67
C ASN A 225 -15.44 4.47 -21.74
N PRO A 226 -15.79 3.19 -21.99
CA PRO A 226 -15.36 2.08 -21.13
C PRO A 226 -13.86 1.74 -21.24
N LEU A 227 -13.11 2.38 -22.15
CA LEU A 227 -11.66 2.28 -22.22
C LEU A 227 -10.93 3.26 -21.28
N GLY A 228 -11.63 4.26 -20.72
CA GLY A 228 -11.00 5.40 -20.05
C GLY A 228 -10.18 6.27 -21.02
N GLU A 229 -9.36 7.18 -20.48
CA GLU A 229 -8.63 8.17 -21.28
C GLU A 229 -7.32 7.64 -21.92
N TYR A 230 -6.88 6.43 -21.58
CA TYR A 230 -5.66 5.83 -22.12
C TYR A 230 -5.85 4.37 -22.51
N ALA A 231 -5.32 3.99 -23.69
CA ALA A 231 -5.27 2.61 -24.14
C ALA A 231 -3.98 2.28 -24.89
N LEU A 232 -3.41 1.13 -24.56
CA LEU A 232 -2.25 0.51 -25.17
C LEU A 232 -2.71 -0.71 -25.97
N ARG A 233 -2.57 -0.68 -27.29
CA ARG A 233 -2.96 -1.80 -28.16
C ARG A 233 -1.85 -2.83 -28.24
N LEU A 234 -2.21 -4.10 -28.13
CA LEU A 234 -1.29 -5.22 -28.30
C LEU A 234 -1.12 -5.56 -29.80
N ALA A 235 -0.07 -6.29 -30.15
CA ALA A 235 0.21 -6.73 -31.53
C ALA A 235 -0.42 -8.11 -31.87
N TYR A 236 -1.14 -8.71 -30.92
CA TYR A 236 -1.77 -10.03 -31.06
C TYR A 236 -3.15 -9.94 -31.73
N GLY A 237 -3.53 -10.98 -32.48
CA GLY A 237 -4.74 -10.99 -33.30
C GLY A 237 -4.70 -9.92 -34.40
N ALA A 238 -5.83 -9.30 -34.71
CA ALA A 238 -5.90 -8.09 -35.53
C ALA A 238 -5.63 -6.81 -34.71
N GLY A 239 -4.96 -6.93 -33.55
CA GLY A 239 -4.83 -5.87 -32.55
C GLY A 239 -6.09 -5.71 -31.70
N ASP A 240 -6.90 -6.77 -31.54
CA ASP A 240 -8.19 -6.76 -30.84
C ASP A 240 -8.06 -6.53 -29.32
N TYR A 241 -6.89 -6.84 -28.76
CA TYR A 241 -6.60 -6.76 -27.33
C TYR A 241 -5.92 -5.45 -26.94
N LEU A 242 -6.35 -4.92 -25.79
CA LEU A 242 -5.91 -3.65 -25.22
C LEU A 242 -5.49 -3.87 -23.75
N ILE A 243 -4.49 -3.14 -23.28
CA ILE A 243 -4.34 -2.76 -21.87
C ILE A 243 -4.89 -1.34 -21.77
N HIS A 244 -5.88 -1.06 -20.91
CA HIS A 244 -6.60 0.21 -20.91
C HIS A 244 -7.17 0.58 -19.54
N GLY A 245 -7.64 1.82 -19.41
CA GLY A 245 -8.28 2.32 -18.20
C GLY A 245 -9.73 1.85 -18.01
N THR A 246 -10.48 2.60 -17.20
CA THR A 246 -11.85 2.28 -16.84
C THR A 246 -12.65 3.55 -16.54
N ASN A 247 -13.93 3.57 -16.92
CA ASN A 247 -14.92 4.54 -16.41
C ASN A 247 -15.87 3.93 -15.37
N LYS A 248 -15.43 2.84 -14.74
CA LYS A 248 -16.08 2.20 -13.59
C LYS A 248 -15.08 2.16 -12.44
N ASP A 249 -15.62 2.54 -11.29
CA ASP A 249 -15.07 2.47 -9.94
C ASP A 249 -14.82 1.03 -9.45
N PHE A 250 -15.48 0.04 -10.09
CA PHE A 250 -15.27 -1.39 -9.85
C PHE A 250 -14.70 -2.13 -11.07
N GLY A 251 -14.11 -3.30 -10.82
CA GLY A 251 -13.70 -4.26 -11.86
C GLY A 251 -12.19 -4.52 -11.94
N ILE A 252 -11.39 -3.85 -11.12
CA ILE A 252 -9.95 -4.09 -10.98
C ILE A 252 -9.73 -5.19 -9.92
N GLY A 253 -8.80 -6.12 -10.19
CA GLY A 253 -8.69 -7.37 -9.43
C GLY A 253 -9.90 -8.30 -9.58
N LEU A 254 -10.59 -8.25 -10.74
CA LEU A 254 -11.80 -9.01 -11.05
C LEU A 254 -11.86 -9.48 -12.53
N ARG A 255 -12.60 -10.57 -12.79
CA ARG A 255 -12.82 -11.12 -14.15
C ARG A 255 -14.10 -10.57 -14.79
N VAL A 256 -14.02 -9.34 -15.30
CA VAL A 256 -15.18 -8.55 -15.79
C VAL A 256 -15.09 -8.09 -17.24
N SER A 257 -13.92 -8.17 -17.88
CA SER A 257 -13.72 -7.65 -19.23
C SER A 257 -14.24 -8.63 -20.30
N SER A 258 -14.14 -8.24 -21.57
CA SER A 258 -14.36 -9.13 -22.72
C SER A 258 -13.04 -9.52 -23.42
N GLY A 259 -12.00 -9.78 -22.64
CA GLY A 259 -10.69 -10.29 -23.08
C GLY A 259 -9.54 -9.29 -22.92
N CYS A 260 -9.83 -7.98 -22.91
CA CYS A 260 -8.84 -6.92 -22.67
C CYS A 260 -8.44 -6.81 -21.19
N ILE A 261 -7.32 -6.14 -20.93
CA ILE A 261 -6.79 -5.90 -19.58
C ILE A 261 -7.19 -4.49 -19.14
N ARG A 262 -7.80 -4.37 -17.97
CA ARG A 262 -8.25 -3.11 -17.35
C ARG A 262 -7.33 -2.75 -16.19
N MET A 263 -7.00 -1.47 -16.06
CA MET A 263 -6.27 -0.87 -14.94
C MET A 263 -7.09 0.28 -14.35
N GLU A 264 -6.77 0.74 -13.13
CA GLU A 264 -7.30 2.01 -12.62
C GLU A 264 -6.87 3.18 -13.52
N PRO A 265 -7.63 4.30 -13.55
CA PRO A 265 -7.30 5.46 -14.39
C PRO A 265 -5.88 6.00 -14.15
N LYS A 266 -5.46 6.14 -12.88
CA LYS A 266 -4.11 6.57 -12.47
C LYS A 266 -3.00 5.68 -13.02
N ASP A 267 -3.26 4.37 -13.11
CA ASP A 267 -2.24 3.37 -13.40
C ASP A 267 -2.06 3.16 -14.89
N ILE A 268 -3.15 3.23 -15.65
CA ILE A 268 -3.02 3.27 -17.11
C ILE A 268 -2.38 4.58 -17.57
N GLU A 269 -2.65 5.71 -16.91
CA GLU A 269 -2.02 7.01 -17.22
C GLU A 269 -0.50 6.92 -16.99
N TRP A 270 -0.07 6.51 -15.80
CA TRP A 270 1.34 6.32 -15.48
C TRP A 270 2.04 5.31 -16.42
N LEU A 271 1.43 4.14 -16.64
CA LEU A 271 2.00 3.11 -17.51
C LEU A 271 2.04 3.59 -18.96
N PHE A 272 1.03 4.32 -19.41
CA PHE A 272 0.99 4.92 -20.73
C PHE A 272 2.11 5.94 -20.93
N GLU A 273 2.53 6.68 -19.90
CA GLU A 273 3.70 7.54 -20.03
C GLU A 273 4.99 6.72 -20.21
N GLN A 274 5.25 5.73 -19.35
CA GLN A 274 6.52 4.99 -19.37
C GLN A 274 6.73 4.12 -20.62
N VAL A 275 5.71 3.38 -21.06
CA VAL A 275 5.90 2.29 -22.04
C VAL A 275 6.09 2.79 -23.47
N ASN A 276 6.97 2.15 -24.22
CA ASN A 276 7.25 2.53 -25.61
C ASN A 276 6.46 1.70 -26.63
N ARG A 277 6.30 2.23 -27.85
CA ARG A 277 5.76 1.43 -28.96
C ARG A 277 6.81 0.38 -29.35
N GLY A 278 6.40 -0.89 -29.33
CA GLY A 278 7.31 -2.04 -29.49
C GLY A 278 7.73 -2.69 -28.16
N GLU A 279 7.38 -2.10 -27.02
CA GLU A 279 7.64 -2.68 -25.69
C GLU A 279 7.02 -4.07 -25.57
N GLN A 280 7.73 -5.02 -24.96
CA GLN A 280 7.30 -6.41 -24.87
C GLN A 280 6.17 -6.59 -23.85
N VAL A 281 5.22 -7.46 -24.17
CA VAL A 281 4.14 -7.90 -23.26
C VAL A 281 4.07 -9.42 -23.25
N THR A 282 4.22 -10.01 -22.08
CA THR A 282 4.10 -11.46 -21.83
C THR A 282 2.90 -11.71 -20.92
N ILE A 283 2.03 -12.65 -21.27
CA ILE A 283 0.82 -13.00 -20.49
C ILE A 283 0.80 -14.51 -20.19
N ILE A 284 0.60 -14.87 -18.92
CA ILE A 284 0.78 -16.22 -18.34
C ILE A 284 -0.35 -16.61 -17.38
N ASP A 285 -0.62 -17.90 -17.19
CA ASP A 285 -1.52 -18.48 -16.17
C ASP A 285 -0.72 -19.28 -15.10
N GLU A 286 -0.01 -18.54 -14.22
CA GLU A 286 0.85 -19.06 -13.14
C GLU A 286 0.18 -18.94 -11.74
N PRO A 287 -0.70 -19.88 -11.34
CA PRO A 287 -1.35 -19.87 -10.02
C PRO A 287 -0.45 -20.33 -8.86
N ILE A 288 0.74 -20.86 -9.14
CA ILE A 288 1.75 -21.17 -8.12
C ILE A 288 3.06 -20.52 -8.55
N LYS A 289 3.67 -19.77 -7.64
CA LYS A 289 5.03 -19.25 -7.77
C LYS A 289 5.88 -19.80 -6.62
N VAL A 290 7.12 -20.14 -6.92
CA VAL A 290 8.10 -20.64 -5.96
C VAL A 290 9.33 -19.73 -6.02
N SER A 291 9.97 -19.49 -4.88
CA SER A 291 11.27 -18.84 -4.83
C SER A 291 12.20 -19.62 -3.89
N LEU A 292 13.38 -19.97 -4.40
CA LEU A 292 14.53 -20.38 -3.60
C LEU A 292 15.40 -19.14 -3.43
N GLU A 293 15.52 -18.65 -2.21
CA GLU A 293 16.19 -17.38 -1.91
C GLU A 293 17.70 -17.60 -1.63
N PRO A 294 18.54 -16.54 -1.63
CA PRO A 294 19.99 -16.66 -1.49
C PRO A 294 20.49 -17.30 -0.19
N ASP A 295 19.67 -17.28 0.87
CA ASP A 295 19.93 -17.93 2.15
C ASP A 295 19.44 -19.40 2.23
N ARG A 296 19.01 -19.94 1.08
CA ARG A 296 18.40 -21.27 0.87
C ARG A 296 17.02 -21.46 1.50
N SER A 297 16.39 -20.42 2.04
CA SER A 297 14.97 -20.49 2.38
C SER A 297 14.12 -20.66 1.10
N VAL A 298 12.99 -21.34 1.23
CA VAL A 298 12.06 -21.56 0.10
C VAL A 298 10.69 -21.05 0.45
N PHE A 299 10.16 -20.21 -0.43
CA PHE A 299 8.83 -19.61 -0.34
C PHE A 299 7.93 -20.13 -1.45
N VAL A 300 6.65 -20.33 -1.12
CA VAL A 300 5.58 -20.63 -2.09
C VAL A 300 4.47 -19.59 -1.95
N GLU A 301 3.99 -19.08 -3.08
CA GLU A 301 2.80 -18.25 -3.18
C GLU A 301 1.81 -18.97 -4.10
N ALA A 302 0.58 -19.19 -3.62
CA ALA A 302 -0.46 -19.89 -4.37
C ALA A 302 -1.76 -19.06 -4.43
N HIS A 303 -2.37 -19.04 -5.61
CA HIS A 303 -3.59 -18.31 -5.97
C HIS A 303 -4.68 -19.28 -6.44
N GLU A 304 -5.93 -18.79 -6.48
CA GLU A 304 -7.05 -19.58 -6.99
C GLU A 304 -6.99 -19.69 -8.53
N PRO A 305 -6.99 -20.91 -9.11
CA PRO A 305 -6.88 -21.07 -10.56
C PRO A 305 -8.09 -20.54 -11.32
N LEU A 306 -7.86 -20.00 -12.52
CA LEU A 306 -8.89 -19.46 -13.39
C LEU A 306 -9.96 -20.51 -13.75
N THR A 307 -11.20 -20.28 -13.30
CA THR A 307 -12.39 -20.99 -13.77
C THR A 307 -12.47 -20.91 -15.30
N ARG A 308 -12.57 -22.05 -15.98
CA ARG A 308 -12.73 -22.16 -17.43
C ARG A 308 -14.22 -22.13 -17.81
N SER A 309 -14.53 -22.12 -19.11
CA SER A 309 -15.90 -21.94 -19.64
C SER A 309 -16.88 -23.07 -19.32
N ASP A 310 -16.36 -24.26 -18.98
CA ASP A 310 -17.10 -25.42 -18.48
C ASP A 310 -17.28 -25.44 -16.95
N GLY A 311 -16.79 -24.41 -16.25
CA GLY A 311 -16.77 -24.33 -14.78
C GLY A 311 -15.58 -25.04 -14.12
N SER A 312 -14.73 -25.72 -14.88
CA SER A 312 -13.54 -26.42 -14.35
C SER A 312 -12.46 -25.43 -13.88
N LYS A 313 -11.52 -25.93 -13.07
CA LYS A 313 -10.30 -25.21 -12.65
C LYS A 313 -9.10 -26.13 -12.82
N LYS A 314 -7.93 -25.56 -13.16
CA LYS A 314 -6.65 -26.29 -13.21
C LYS A 314 -6.35 -26.88 -11.83
N ALA A 315 -6.34 -28.21 -11.71
CA ALA A 315 -5.99 -28.88 -10.46
C ALA A 315 -4.54 -28.54 -10.08
N LEU A 316 -4.34 -28.01 -8.87
CA LEU A 316 -3.00 -27.66 -8.40
C LEU A 316 -2.28 -28.86 -7.77
N GLN A 317 -0.99 -28.95 -8.05
CA GLN A 317 -0.05 -29.93 -7.51
C GLN A 317 1.24 -29.19 -7.13
N ILE A 318 2.13 -29.83 -6.36
CA ILE A 318 3.46 -29.28 -6.11
C ILE A 318 4.23 -29.27 -7.44
N PRO A 319 4.90 -28.16 -7.83
CA PRO A 319 5.79 -28.15 -9.00
C PRO A 319 6.88 -29.21 -8.86
N VAL A 320 7.23 -29.89 -9.96
CA VAL A 320 8.14 -31.05 -9.95
C VAL A 320 9.52 -30.66 -9.42
N GLU A 321 9.98 -29.47 -9.78
CA GLU A 321 11.24 -28.85 -9.37
C GLU A 321 11.26 -28.62 -7.85
N LEU A 322 10.14 -28.19 -7.28
CA LEU A 322 10.00 -28.02 -5.83
C LEU A 322 9.88 -29.36 -5.10
N GLN A 323 9.23 -30.36 -5.71
CA GLN A 323 9.18 -31.70 -5.14
C GLN A 323 10.59 -32.30 -5.06
N TRP A 324 11.38 -32.25 -6.14
CA TRP A 324 12.77 -32.72 -6.13
C TRP A 324 13.64 -31.97 -5.12
N TRP A 325 13.49 -30.65 -5.00
CA TRP A 325 14.25 -29.86 -4.02
C TRP A 325 13.92 -30.28 -2.57
N LEU A 326 12.64 -30.54 -2.28
CA LEU A 326 12.21 -31.03 -0.95
C LEU A 326 12.68 -32.46 -0.68
N GLU A 327 12.75 -33.31 -1.70
CA GLU A 327 13.23 -34.69 -1.59
C GLU A 327 14.77 -34.76 -1.41
N ASP A 328 15.54 -33.91 -2.09
CA ASP A 328 17.01 -33.77 -1.92
C ASP A 328 17.38 -33.20 -0.53
N ALA A 329 16.55 -32.29 -0.01
CA ALA A 329 16.75 -31.66 1.30
C ALA A 329 16.21 -32.47 2.51
N ASP A 330 15.62 -33.66 2.30
CA ASP A 330 14.90 -34.46 3.32
C ASP A 330 13.80 -33.66 4.07
N LEU A 331 13.05 -32.84 3.34
CA LEU A 331 12.05 -31.92 3.90
C LEU A 331 10.59 -32.33 3.59
N PRO A 332 9.69 -32.31 4.60
CA PRO A 332 8.32 -32.75 4.42
C PRO A 332 7.49 -31.74 3.60
N ASN A 333 6.92 -32.21 2.48
CA ASN A 333 6.08 -31.40 1.58
C ASN A 333 4.69 -31.00 2.15
N SER A 334 4.46 -31.16 3.45
CA SER A 334 3.21 -30.82 4.13
C SER A 334 2.90 -29.32 4.12
N LYS A 335 3.90 -28.46 4.38
CA LYS A 335 3.74 -27.00 4.26
C LYS A 335 3.40 -26.59 2.83
N ALA A 336 4.10 -27.13 1.82
CA ALA A 336 3.83 -26.85 0.40
C ALA A 336 2.39 -27.22 0.01
N LYS A 337 1.92 -28.42 0.41
CA LYS A 337 0.51 -28.83 0.26
C LYS A 337 -0.46 -27.87 0.95
N ALA A 338 -0.16 -27.44 2.17
CA ALA A 338 -1.01 -26.51 2.91
C ALA A 338 -1.14 -25.15 2.20
N VAL A 339 -0.06 -24.60 1.64
CA VAL A 339 -0.09 -23.34 0.87
C VAL A 339 -0.90 -23.50 -0.43
N ILE A 340 -0.64 -24.58 -1.18
CA ILE A 340 -1.31 -24.87 -2.46
C ILE A 340 -2.81 -25.20 -2.28
N PHE A 341 -3.19 -25.74 -1.12
CA PHE A 341 -4.59 -25.90 -0.71
C PHE A 341 -5.21 -24.59 -0.23
N ALA A 342 -4.47 -23.79 0.55
CA ALA A 342 -4.96 -22.54 1.11
C ALA A 342 -5.27 -21.50 0.03
N GLN A 343 -4.39 -21.30 -0.95
CA GLN A 343 -4.59 -20.36 -2.08
C GLN A 343 -4.92 -18.93 -1.60
N ASN A 344 -4.11 -18.41 -0.67
CA ASN A 344 -4.32 -17.11 -0.03
C ASN A 344 -3.56 -15.95 -0.70
N GLY A 345 -2.79 -16.21 -1.76
CA GLY A 345 -2.10 -15.17 -2.55
C GLY A 345 -0.96 -14.43 -1.84
N VAL A 346 -0.43 -15.01 -0.75
CA VAL A 346 0.69 -14.48 0.06
C VAL A 346 1.83 -15.50 0.08
N PRO A 347 3.11 -15.09 -0.08
CA PRO A 347 4.26 -15.98 0.06
C PRO A 347 4.41 -16.53 1.48
N VAL A 348 4.56 -17.85 1.59
CA VAL A 348 4.76 -18.58 2.85
C VAL A 348 6.07 -19.34 2.80
N GLU A 349 6.87 -19.24 3.86
CA GLU A 349 8.11 -19.98 4.03
C GLU A 349 7.83 -21.47 4.28
N ILE A 350 8.18 -22.30 3.32
CA ILE A 350 8.08 -23.76 3.43
C ILE A 350 9.36 -24.40 3.94
N ALA A 351 10.53 -23.83 3.62
CA ALA A 351 11.81 -24.23 4.18
C ALA A 351 12.55 -23.00 4.76
N PRO A 352 13.08 -23.07 6.00
CA PRO A 352 13.82 -21.97 6.60
C PRO A 352 15.21 -21.80 5.96
N PRO A 353 15.92 -20.68 6.22
CA PRO A 353 17.30 -20.51 5.80
C PRO A 353 18.20 -21.66 6.27
N HIS A 354 19.12 -22.11 5.40
CA HIS A 354 20.04 -23.21 5.73
C HIS A 354 21.49 -22.79 5.49
N HIS A 355 22.21 -22.53 6.58
CA HIS A 355 23.65 -22.28 6.54
C HIS A 355 24.44 -23.59 6.34
N LEU A 356 25.57 -23.51 5.65
CA LEU A 356 26.63 -24.54 5.60
C LEU A 356 27.89 -23.99 6.27
#